data_AF-W9DVB0-F1
#
_entry.id   AF-W9DVB0-F1
#
_cell.length_a   1.000
_cell.length_b   1.000
_cell.length_c   1.000
_cell.angle_alpha   90.00
_cell.angle_beta   90.00
_cell.angle_gamma   90.00
#
_symmetry.space_group_name_H-M   'P 1'
#
loop_
_entity.id
_entity.type
_entity.pdbx_description
1 polymer ?
#
loop_
_entity_poly.entity_id
_entity_poly.type
_entity_poly.pdbx_seq_one_letter_code
_entity_poly.pdbx_strand_id
1 'polypeptide(L)'
;MDNYRIDEFAPIDSILNSFSTDMFDGITFIMRPVVGGIDYLRSMHQSYLFKKEINKISNFDFETREKIIDFFTDIVAGRIFDEEFIDELERKVSELDEIRDIFKELNHRRLNIEQKQIHHILNLSLRKLNGRIVSIRDEINSRMWDDGEDITQLLLLDQVFYLIQEMIKEALDIPHSKLADSNIWNEIIFSLLYIEAFHRKKVSYLDFQNFLSSLSLYNYKESKNVKDNDAIFEALVV
;
A
#
# COMPACT_ATOMS: atom_id res chain seq x y z
N MET A 1 10.37 8.53 -39.72
CA MET A 1 9.32 9.22 -38.95
C MET A 1 9.27 8.51 -37.63
N ASP A 2 9.98 9.05 -36.65
CA ASP A 2 10.08 8.49 -35.31
C ASP A 2 8.72 8.64 -34.63
N ASN A 3 8.14 7.51 -34.23
CA ASN A 3 6.94 7.48 -33.42
C ASN A 3 7.27 8.09 -32.06
N TYR A 4 7.02 9.39 -31.89
CA TYR A 4 6.78 9.98 -30.58
C TYR A 4 5.51 9.33 -30.03
N ARG A 5 5.66 8.18 -29.37
CA ARG A 5 4.65 7.71 -28.43
C ARG A 5 4.67 8.72 -27.28
N ILE A 6 3.71 9.64 -27.29
CA ILE A 6 3.32 10.37 -26.09
C ILE A 6 3.03 9.26 -25.07
N ASP A 7 3.77 9.22 -23.98
CA ASP A 7 3.49 8.26 -22.92
C ASP A 7 2.14 8.65 -22.35
N GLU A 8 1.12 7.84 -22.64
CA GLU A 8 -0.30 8.13 -22.40
C GLU A 8 -0.57 8.38 -20.90
N PHE A 9 0.34 7.94 -20.03
CA PHE A 9 0.28 8.06 -18.58
C PHE A 9 1.46 8.85 -17.97
N ALA A 10 2.17 9.67 -18.76
CA ALA A 10 3.32 10.45 -18.29
C ALA A 10 3.10 11.19 -16.94
N PRO A 11 1.93 11.80 -16.67
CA PRO A 11 1.61 12.43 -15.39
C PRO A 11 1.69 11.48 -14.20
N ILE A 12 0.93 10.38 -14.28
CA ILE A 12 0.87 9.35 -13.24
C ILE A 12 2.25 8.71 -13.06
N ASP A 13 2.88 8.31 -14.16
CA ASP A 13 4.18 7.64 -14.13
C ASP A 13 5.22 8.56 -13.49
N SER A 14 5.18 9.87 -13.75
CA SER A 14 6.10 10.83 -13.09
C SER A 14 5.90 10.91 -11.57
N ILE A 15 4.66 10.92 -11.10
CA ILE A 15 4.34 10.93 -9.66
C ILE A 15 4.79 9.61 -9.02
N LEU A 16 4.38 8.47 -9.59
CA LEU A 16 4.69 7.15 -9.02
C LEU A 16 6.20 6.86 -9.05
N ASN A 17 6.93 7.33 -10.06
CA ASN A 17 8.39 7.29 -10.06
C ASN A 17 9.01 8.13 -8.93
N SER A 18 8.48 9.35 -8.71
CA SER A 18 8.95 10.26 -7.66
C SER A 18 8.72 9.71 -6.25
N PHE A 19 7.67 8.90 -6.08
CA PHE A 19 7.30 8.27 -4.81
C PHE A 19 7.57 6.77 -4.74
N SER A 20 8.33 6.19 -5.68
CA SER A 20 8.62 4.75 -5.73
C SER A 20 9.23 4.21 -4.43
N THR A 21 10.16 4.96 -3.82
CA THR A 21 10.72 4.63 -2.51
C THR A 21 9.68 4.69 -1.39
N ASP A 22 8.77 5.66 -1.44
CA ASP A 22 7.72 5.82 -0.44
C ASP A 22 6.68 4.70 -0.54
N MET A 23 6.37 4.23 -1.76
CA MET A 23 5.54 3.06 -2.02
C MET A 23 6.22 1.78 -1.50
N PHE A 24 7.51 1.57 -1.82
CA PHE A 24 8.28 0.43 -1.30
C PHE A 24 8.29 0.39 0.23
N ASP A 25 8.58 1.52 0.87
CA ASP A 25 8.58 1.65 2.32
C ASP A 25 7.18 1.41 2.89
N GLY A 26 6.14 1.96 2.25
CA GLY A 26 4.74 1.77 2.64
C GLY A 26 4.34 0.30 2.66
N ILE A 27 4.60 -0.43 1.57
CA ILE A 27 4.34 -1.88 1.46
C ILE A 27 5.12 -2.63 2.55
N THR A 28 6.40 -2.30 2.72
CA THR A 28 7.26 -2.97 3.70
C THR A 28 6.81 -2.71 5.14
N PHE A 29 6.31 -1.51 5.45
CA PHE A 29 5.78 -1.17 6.78
C PHE A 29 4.55 -2.00 7.14
N ILE A 30 3.71 -2.36 6.16
CA ILE A 30 2.53 -3.18 6.45
C ILE A 30 2.89 -4.67 6.49
N MET A 31 3.72 -5.14 5.54
CA MET A 31 4.20 -6.53 5.54
C MET A 31 5.03 -6.87 6.78
N ARG A 32 5.89 -5.94 7.24
CA ARG A 32 6.75 -6.11 8.42
C ARG A 32 6.66 -4.86 9.32
N PRO A 33 5.60 -4.76 10.16
CA PRO A 33 5.30 -3.58 11.00
C PRO A 33 6.43 -3.07 11.87
N VAL A 34 7.33 -3.96 12.33
CA VAL A 34 8.51 -3.60 13.12
C VAL A 34 9.43 -2.60 12.41
N VAL A 35 9.42 -2.56 11.08
CA VAL A 35 10.17 -1.59 10.27
C VAL A 35 9.62 -0.18 10.49
N GLY A 36 8.29 0.01 10.39
CA GLY A 36 7.64 1.30 10.64
C GLY A 36 7.64 1.71 12.13
N GLY A 37 7.61 0.76 13.05
CA GLY A 37 7.61 1.01 14.50
C GLY A 37 8.98 1.13 15.18
N ILE A 38 10.08 1.27 14.43
CA ILE A 38 11.44 1.19 15.00
C ILE A 38 11.74 2.24 16.09
N ASP A 39 11.15 3.43 16.01
CA ASP A 39 11.35 4.49 17.02
C ASP A 39 10.67 4.13 18.35
N TYR A 40 9.52 3.47 18.29
CA TYR A 40 8.86 2.92 19.48
C TYR A 40 9.68 1.78 20.08
N LEU A 41 10.16 0.85 19.25
CA LEU A 41 11.08 -0.20 19.70
C LEU A 41 12.35 0.38 20.34
N ARG A 42 12.84 1.53 19.87
CA ARG A 42 13.98 2.24 20.47
C ARG A 42 13.64 2.76 21.86
N SER A 43 12.44 3.34 22.04
CA SER A 43 11.97 3.80 23.35
C SER A 43 11.83 2.67 24.38
N MET A 44 11.59 1.44 23.91
CA MET A 44 11.51 0.23 24.73
C MET A 44 12.86 -0.48 24.89
N HIS A 45 13.96 0.11 24.42
CA HIS A 45 15.30 -0.50 24.36
C HIS A 45 15.34 -1.85 23.60
N GLN A 46 14.39 -2.11 22.71
CA GLN A 46 14.29 -3.34 21.92
C GLN A 46 14.71 -3.15 20.46
N SER A 47 14.98 -1.92 20.00
CA SER A 47 15.37 -1.65 18.61
C SER A 47 16.61 -2.42 18.16
N TYR A 48 17.53 -2.74 19.07
CA TYR A 48 18.74 -3.50 18.73
C TYR A 48 18.41 -4.89 18.17
N LEU A 49 17.25 -5.46 18.55
CA LEU A 49 16.72 -6.71 18.04
C LEU A 49 16.25 -6.58 16.59
N PHE A 50 16.13 -5.41 15.99
CA PHE A 50 15.63 -5.29 14.61
C PHE A 50 16.55 -4.44 13.73
N LYS A 51 17.47 -3.70 14.36
CA LYS A 51 18.30 -2.69 13.71
C LYS A 51 19.11 -3.22 12.53
N LYS A 52 19.68 -4.44 12.64
CA LYS A 52 20.51 -5.00 11.57
C LYS A 52 19.68 -5.26 10.31
N GLU A 53 18.51 -5.85 10.46
CA GLU A 53 17.60 -6.26 9.39
C GLU A 53 16.90 -5.04 8.79
N ILE A 54 16.44 -4.10 9.62
CA ILE A 54 15.88 -2.82 9.17
C ILE A 54 16.92 -2.02 8.39
N ASN A 55 18.17 -1.95 8.88
CA ASN A 55 19.23 -1.26 8.15
C ASN A 55 19.53 -1.91 6.80
N LYS A 56 19.38 -3.24 6.65
CA LYS A 56 19.54 -3.88 5.35
C LYS A 56 18.46 -3.42 4.37
N ILE A 57 17.19 -3.43 4.80
CA ILE A 57 16.05 -2.98 4.00
C ILE A 57 16.24 -1.51 3.58
N SER A 58 16.52 -0.63 4.53
CA SER A 58 16.69 0.81 4.25
C SER A 58 17.86 1.11 3.32
N ASN A 59 18.86 0.22 3.24
CA ASN A 59 20.05 0.38 2.39
C ASN A 59 20.00 -0.44 1.09
N PHE A 60 18.86 -1.06 0.75
CA PHE A 60 18.70 -1.62 -0.59
C PHE A 60 18.86 -0.51 -1.63
N ASP A 61 19.66 -0.79 -2.65
CA ASP A 61 19.76 0.07 -3.83
C ASP A 61 18.43 0.06 -4.61
N PHE A 62 18.33 1.01 -5.54
CA PHE A 62 17.13 1.18 -6.35
C PHE A 62 16.79 -0.09 -7.16
N GLU A 63 17.79 -0.71 -7.79
CA GLU A 63 17.61 -1.92 -8.61
C GLU A 63 17.03 -3.09 -7.79
N THR A 64 17.52 -3.29 -6.57
CA THR A 64 17.04 -4.32 -5.64
C THR A 64 15.60 -4.03 -5.23
N ARG A 65 15.26 -2.79 -4.89
CA ARG A 65 13.89 -2.41 -4.53
C ARG A 65 12.93 -2.62 -5.70
N GLU A 66 13.33 -2.19 -6.89
CA GLU A 66 12.55 -2.36 -8.11
C GLU A 66 12.32 -3.84 -8.42
N LYS A 67 13.34 -4.68 -8.30
CA LYS A 67 13.20 -6.14 -8.47
C LYS A 67 12.21 -6.75 -7.49
N ILE A 68 12.26 -6.34 -6.22
CA ILE A 68 11.36 -6.84 -5.18
C ILE A 68 9.91 -6.45 -5.48
N ILE A 69 9.65 -5.18 -5.81
CA ILE A 69 8.30 -4.70 -6.12
C ILE A 69 7.79 -5.32 -7.42
N ASP A 70 8.63 -5.41 -8.45
CA ASP A 70 8.28 -6.09 -9.70
C ASP A 70 7.82 -7.52 -9.43
N PHE A 71 8.52 -8.25 -8.57
CA PHE A 71 8.15 -9.61 -8.21
C PHE A 71 6.85 -9.70 -7.39
N PHE A 72 6.57 -8.74 -6.50
CA PHE A 72 5.32 -8.71 -5.74
C PHE A 72 4.12 -8.27 -6.58
N THR A 73 4.33 -7.39 -7.56
CA THR A 73 3.25 -6.89 -8.43
C THR A 73 2.72 -7.97 -9.39
N ASP A 74 3.51 -8.99 -9.72
CA ASP A 74 3.04 -10.15 -10.50
C ASP A 74 1.90 -10.92 -9.81
N ILE A 75 1.82 -10.83 -8.48
CA ILE A 75 0.83 -11.57 -7.68
C ILE A 75 -0.55 -10.95 -7.84
N VAL A 76 -0.62 -9.62 -7.87
CA VAL A 76 -1.88 -8.88 -7.93
C VAL A 76 -2.34 -8.61 -9.36
N ALA A 77 -1.43 -8.74 -10.34
CA ALA A 77 -1.76 -8.59 -11.75
C ALA A 77 -2.84 -9.60 -12.19
N GLY A 78 -3.96 -9.09 -12.69
CA GLY A 78 -5.09 -9.91 -13.13
C GLY A 78 -5.97 -10.48 -12.01
N ARG A 79 -5.81 -10.03 -10.76
CA ARG A 79 -6.69 -10.39 -9.63
C ARG A 79 -7.55 -9.21 -9.20
N ILE A 80 -8.69 -9.51 -8.59
CA ILE A 80 -9.53 -8.56 -7.87
C ILE A 80 -9.73 -9.18 -6.49
N PHE A 81 -9.16 -8.58 -5.45
CA PHE A 81 -9.29 -8.94 -4.03
C PHE A 81 -9.42 -10.45 -3.75
N ASP A 82 -8.25 -11.08 -3.61
CA ASP A 82 -8.11 -12.51 -3.38
C ASP A 82 -7.57 -12.75 -1.95
N GLU A 83 -8.38 -13.24 -1.02
CA GLU A 83 -7.93 -13.46 0.36
C GLU A 83 -6.71 -14.41 0.46
N GLU A 84 -6.52 -15.29 -0.52
CA GLU A 84 -5.37 -16.19 -0.60
C GLU A 84 -4.09 -15.50 -1.09
N PHE A 85 -4.16 -14.22 -1.53
CA PHE A 85 -3.00 -13.49 -2.04
C PHE A 85 -1.89 -13.38 -1.00
N ILE A 86 -2.24 -13.31 0.29
CA ILE A 86 -1.27 -13.13 1.37
C ILE A 86 -0.36 -14.35 1.52
N ASP A 87 -0.91 -15.55 1.36
CA ASP A 87 -0.16 -16.80 1.40
C ASP A 87 0.79 -16.89 0.18
N GLU A 88 0.32 -16.44 -0.98
CA GLU A 88 1.16 -16.36 -2.16
C GLU A 88 2.26 -15.30 -2.03
N LEU A 89 1.97 -14.15 -1.41
CA LEU A 89 2.95 -13.12 -1.13
C LEU A 89 4.04 -13.62 -0.17
N GLU A 90 3.69 -14.36 0.88
CA GLU A 90 4.66 -14.98 1.79
C GLU A 90 5.48 -16.09 1.10
N ARG A 91 4.86 -16.86 0.19
CA ARG A 91 5.58 -17.81 -0.67
C ARG A 91 6.60 -17.08 -1.55
N LYS A 92 6.20 -15.98 -2.19
CA LYS A 92 7.06 -15.17 -3.06
C LYS A 92 8.21 -14.50 -2.29
N VAL A 93 7.96 -13.98 -1.10
CA VAL A 93 9.00 -13.53 -0.17
C VAL A 93 10.04 -14.63 0.09
N SER A 94 9.61 -15.89 0.17
CA SER A 94 10.50 -17.03 0.40
C SER A 94 11.31 -17.45 -0.83
N GLU A 95 10.91 -17.02 -2.02
CA GLU A 95 11.61 -17.27 -3.30
C GLU A 95 12.70 -16.20 -3.59
N LEU A 96 12.61 -15.02 -2.96
CA LEU A 96 13.54 -13.90 -3.16
C LEU A 96 14.72 -13.94 -2.17
N ASP A 97 15.91 -14.30 -2.64
CA ASP A 97 17.12 -14.39 -1.82
C ASP A 97 17.49 -13.05 -1.15
N GLU A 98 17.19 -11.91 -1.77
CA GLU A 98 17.49 -10.57 -1.26
C GLU A 98 16.77 -10.27 0.06
N ILE A 99 15.55 -10.79 0.22
CA ILE A 99 14.65 -10.40 1.31
C ILE A 99 14.22 -11.57 2.21
N ARG A 100 14.29 -12.82 1.73
CA ARG A 100 13.86 -14.02 2.46
C ARG A 100 14.40 -14.08 3.87
N ASP A 101 15.72 -14.03 4.02
CA ASP A 101 16.37 -14.21 5.32
C ASP A 101 16.10 -13.03 6.25
N ILE A 102 15.95 -11.82 5.70
CA ILE A 102 15.61 -10.61 6.44
C ILE A 102 14.18 -10.73 6.99
N PHE A 103 13.21 -11.08 6.15
CA PHE A 103 11.80 -11.17 6.54
C PHE A 103 11.56 -12.33 7.51
N LYS A 104 12.26 -13.45 7.33
CA LYS A 104 12.24 -14.57 8.27
C LYS A 104 12.75 -14.16 9.65
N GLU A 105 13.87 -13.44 9.70
CA GLU A 105 14.45 -12.98 10.97
C GLU A 105 13.57 -11.94 11.67
N LEU A 106 13.02 -10.98 10.91
CA LEU A 106 12.07 -10.00 11.44
C LEU A 106 10.84 -10.69 12.04
N ASN A 107 10.28 -11.69 11.35
CA ASN A 107 9.15 -12.48 11.84
C ASN A 107 9.50 -13.28 13.09
N HIS A 108 10.67 -13.94 13.11
CA HIS A 108 11.12 -14.70 14.27
C HIS A 108 11.26 -13.80 15.50
N ARG A 109 11.89 -12.64 15.36
CA ARG A 109 12.09 -11.70 16.46
C ARG A 109 10.80 -11.02 16.89
N ARG A 110 9.84 -10.82 15.97
CA ARG A 110 8.50 -10.30 16.27
C ARG A 110 7.77 -11.15 17.31
N LEU A 111 7.98 -12.47 17.33
CA LEU A 111 7.33 -13.39 18.28
C LEU A 111 7.71 -13.10 19.75
N ASN A 112 8.80 -12.38 19.99
CA ASN A 112 9.25 -11.99 21.32
C ASN A 112 8.67 -10.64 21.80
N ILE A 113 7.83 -9.99 21.01
CA ILE A 113 7.17 -8.73 21.37
C ILE A 113 5.77 -9.04 21.90
N GLU A 114 5.34 -8.36 22.96
CA GLU A 114 3.99 -8.53 23.50
C GLU A 114 2.92 -8.10 22.50
N GLN A 115 1.76 -8.77 22.49
CA GLN A 115 0.67 -8.47 21.54
C GLN A 115 0.21 -7.01 21.59
N LYS A 116 0.15 -6.40 22.79
CA LYS A 116 -0.19 -4.97 22.94
C LYS A 116 0.83 -4.05 22.28
N GLN A 117 2.11 -4.39 22.37
CA GLN A 117 3.21 -3.65 21.73
C GLN A 117 3.17 -3.83 20.21
N ILE A 118 2.88 -5.05 19.72
CA ILE A 118 2.69 -5.31 18.28
C ILE A 118 1.58 -4.46 17.70
N HIS A 119 0.45 -4.33 18.40
CA HIS A 119 -0.63 -3.47 17.92
C HIS A 119 -0.21 -1.99 17.90
N HIS A 120 0.51 -1.52 18.92
CA HIS A 120 1.03 -0.16 18.90
C HIS A 120 1.99 0.08 17.71
N ILE A 121 2.87 -0.90 17.42
CA ILE A 121 3.77 -0.89 16.27
C ILE A 121 2.99 -0.83 14.96
N LEU A 122 1.94 -1.64 14.81
CA LEU A 122 1.04 -1.63 13.65
C LEU A 122 0.40 -0.25 13.44
N ASN A 123 -0.14 0.36 14.50
CA ASN A 123 -0.76 1.68 14.40
C ASN A 123 0.25 2.77 14.01
N LEU A 124 1.48 2.67 14.49
CA LEU A 124 2.55 3.59 14.08
C LEU A 124 2.92 3.41 12.61
N SER A 125 2.99 2.17 12.12
CA SER A 125 3.23 1.87 10.71
C SER A 125 2.12 2.41 9.81
N LEU A 126 0.85 2.24 10.22
CA LEU A 126 -0.29 2.84 9.52
C LEU A 126 -0.23 4.36 9.47
N ARG A 127 0.08 5.02 10.59
CA ARG A 127 0.18 6.47 10.64
C ARG A 127 1.30 6.98 9.73
N LYS A 128 2.44 6.27 9.68
CA LYS A 128 3.53 6.58 8.75
C LYS A 128 3.08 6.40 7.29
N LEU A 129 2.43 5.28 6.96
CA LEU A 129 1.86 5.05 5.63
C LEU A 129 0.86 6.15 5.25
N ASN A 130 -0.07 6.49 6.14
CA ASN A 130 -1.05 7.55 5.90
C ASN A 130 -0.37 8.89 5.61
N GLY A 131 0.67 9.25 6.37
CA GLY A 131 1.47 10.44 6.12
C GLY A 131 2.13 10.45 4.74
N ARG A 132 2.65 9.31 4.27
CA ARG A 132 3.19 9.16 2.90
C ARG A 132 2.11 9.36 1.84
N ILE A 133 0.94 8.74 2.03
CA ILE A 133 -0.19 8.89 1.09
C ILE A 133 -0.68 10.34 1.06
N VAL A 134 -0.73 11.06 2.18
CA VAL A 134 -1.05 12.50 2.19
C VAL A 134 -0.09 13.26 1.28
N SER A 135 1.23 13.05 1.42
CA SER A 135 2.21 13.72 0.56
C SER A 135 2.03 13.41 -0.93
N ILE A 136 1.71 12.15 -1.28
CA ILE A 136 1.46 11.75 -2.67
C ILE A 136 0.22 12.47 -3.21
N ARG A 137 -0.87 12.49 -2.44
CA ARG A 137 -2.12 13.17 -2.82
C ARG A 137 -1.93 14.69 -2.94
N ASP A 138 -1.14 15.30 -2.07
CA ASP A 138 -0.82 16.73 -2.17
C ASP A 138 -0.06 17.04 -3.48
N GLU A 139 0.88 16.20 -3.91
CA GLU A 139 1.55 16.32 -5.22
C GLU A 139 0.56 16.15 -6.37
N ILE A 140 -0.30 15.12 -6.34
CA ILE A 140 -1.33 14.88 -7.34
C ILE A 140 -2.23 16.13 -7.48
N ASN A 141 -2.73 16.64 -6.35
CA ASN A 141 -3.60 17.82 -6.32
C ASN A 141 -2.89 19.08 -6.82
N SER A 142 -1.58 19.23 -6.59
CA SER A 142 -0.81 20.34 -7.15
C SER A 142 -0.75 20.25 -8.68
N ARG A 143 -0.46 19.07 -9.22
CA ARG A 143 -0.32 18.86 -10.67
C ARG A 143 -1.61 18.95 -11.45
N MET A 144 -2.76 18.67 -10.83
CA MET A 144 -4.07 18.83 -11.49
C MET A 144 -4.32 20.25 -12.05
N TRP A 145 -3.60 21.25 -11.54
CA TRP A 145 -3.72 22.64 -11.99
C TRP A 145 -2.68 23.05 -13.04
N ASP A 146 -1.75 22.16 -13.39
CA ASP A 146 -0.74 22.44 -14.41
C ASP A 146 -1.31 22.26 -15.83
N ASP A 147 -0.90 23.15 -16.74
CA ASP A 147 -1.37 23.13 -18.13
C ASP A 147 -0.85 21.88 -18.87
N GLY A 148 -1.76 21.12 -19.48
CA GLY A 148 -1.43 19.97 -20.33
C GLY A 148 -1.42 18.61 -19.61
N GLU A 149 -1.75 18.59 -18.32
CA GLU A 149 -1.92 17.37 -17.54
C GLU A 149 -3.25 16.67 -17.84
N ASP A 150 -3.28 15.33 -17.76
CA ASP A 150 -4.52 14.56 -17.84
C ASP A 150 -5.19 14.50 -16.46
N ILE A 151 -6.11 15.44 -16.23
CA ILE A 151 -6.86 15.57 -14.98
C ILE A 151 -7.63 14.27 -14.65
N THR A 152 -8.14 13.55 -15.66
CA THR A 152 -8.95 12.35 -15.42
C THR A 152 -8.08 11.25 -14.80
N GLN A 153 -6.86 11.09 -15.31
CA GLN A 153 -5.89 10.15 -14.80
C GLN A 153 -5.43 10.52 -13.39
N LEU A 154 -5.10 11.79 -13.16
CA LEU A 154 -4.72 12.27 -11.84
C LEU A 154 -5.83 12.08 -10.80
N LEU A 155 -7.10 12.35 -11.18
CA LEU A 155 -8.26 12.12 -10.32
C LEU A 155 -8.45 10.64 -9.98
N LEU A 156 -8.25 9.75 -10.95
CA LEU A 156 -8.33 8.31 -10.73
C LEU A 156 -7.31 7.86 -9.66
N LEU A 157 -6.06 8.31 -9.78
CA LEU A 157 -5.02 7.99 -8.82
C LEU A 157 -5.30 8.58 -7.43
N ASP A 158 -5.76 9.84 -7.36
CA ASP A 158 -6.14 10.48 -6.09
C ASP A 158 -7.26 9.71 -5.38
N GLN A 159 -8.28 9.27 -6.12
CA GLN A 159 -9.42 8.53 -5.57
C GLN A 159 -9.00 7.18 -4.99
N VAL A 160 -8.09 6.45 -5.65
CA VAL A 160 -7.56 5.19 -5.12
C VAL A 160 -6.81 5.45 -3.81
N PHE A 161 -5.92 6.45 -3.78
CA PHE A 161 -5.19 6.79 -2.56
C PHE A 161 -6.12 7.28 -1.43
N TYR A 162 -7.16 8.05 -1.75
CA TYR A 162 -8.19 8.45 -0.79
C TYR A 162 -8.86 7.24 -0.13
N LEU A 163 -9.28 6.25 -0.93
CA LEU A 163 -9.92 5.05 -0.40
C LEU A 163 -8.97 4.23 0.49
N ILE A 164 -7.69 4.15 0.14
CA ILE A 164 -6.67 3.53 1.00
C ILE A 164 -6.54 4.32 2.31
N GLN A 165 -6.58 5.65 2.30
CA GLN A 165 -6.58 6.45 3.53
C GLN A 165 -7.80 6.17 4.41
N GLU A 166 -8.99 6.01 3.83
CA GLU A 166 -10.18 5.64 4.59
C GLU A 166 -10.03 4.26 5.25
N MET A 167 -9.48 3.27 4.53
CA MET A 167 -9.15 1.96 5.12
C MET A 167 -8.13 2.07 6.25
N ILE A 168 -7.11 2.92 6.11
CA ILE A 168 -6.13 3.13 7.17
C ILE A 168 -6.78 3.76 8.41
N LYS A 169 -7.68 4.74 8.24
CA LYS A 169 -8.43 5.34 9.36
C LYS A 169 -9.28 4.29 10.06
N GLU A 170 -10.02 3.49 9.30
CA GLU A 170 -10.80 2.40 9.85
C GLU A 170 -9.93 1.40 10.61
N ALA A 171 -8.80 0.97 10.03
CA ALA A 171 -7.86 0.05 10.65
C ALA A 171 -7.29 0.57 11.97
N LEU A 172 -7.08 1.89 12.09
CA LEU A 172 -6.63 2.55 13.32
C LEU A 172 -7.69 2.56 14.43
N ASP A 173 -8.97 2.49 14.06
CA ASP A 173 -10.11 2.47 14.99
C ASP A 173 -10.54 1.06 15.41
N ILE A 174 -10.01 0.00 14.76
CA ILE A 174 -10.30 -1.39 15.10
C ILE A 174 -9.82 -1.72 16.53
N PRO A 175 -10.71 -2.17 17.43
CA PRO A 175 -10.32 -2.61 18.76
C PRO A 175 -9.34 -3.79 18.71
N HIS A 176 -8.36 -3.84 19.61
CA HIS A 176 -7.35 -4.91 19.65
C HIS A 176 -7.93 -6.32 19.59
N SER A 177 -9.09 -6.54 20.19
CA SER A 177 -9.76 -7.84 20.27
C SER A 177 -10.33 -8.33 18.94
N LYS A 178 -10.51 -7.44 17.95
CA LYS A 178 -11.07 -7.76 16.62
C LYS A 178 -10.03 -7.73 15.50
N LEU A 179 -8.79 -7.35 15.82
CA LEU A 179 -7.73 -7.18 14.83
C LEU A 179 -7.35 -8.48 14.13
N ALA A 180 -7.42 -9.61 14.84
CA ALA A 180 -7.06 -10.92 14.31
C ALA A 180 -8.02 -11.42 13.22
N ASP A 181 -9.26 -10.91 13.21
CA ASP A 181 -10.32 -11.29 12.27
C ASP A 181 -10.47 -10.29 11.12
N SER A 182 -9.62 -9.24 11.08
CA SER A 182 -9.71 -8.19 10.07
C SER A 182 -8.73 -8.41 8.93
N ASN A 183 -9.25 -8.49 7.71
CA ASN A 183 -8.47 -8.58 6.48
C ASN A 183 -7.96 -7.22 5.98
N ILE A 184 -8.30 -6.11 6.66
CA ILE A 184 -8.02 -4.75 6.19
C ILE A 184 -6.54 -4.49 5.87
N TRP A 185 -5.64 -5.17 6.59
CA TRP A 185 -4.19 -5.11 6.37
C TRP A 185 -3.78 -5.71 5.03
N ASN A 186 -4.36 -6.86 4.70
CA ASN A 186 -4.15 -7.54 3.44
C ASN A 186 -4.68 -6.66 2.32
N GLU A 187 -5.86 -6.07 2.49
CA GLU A 187 -6.45 -5.19 1.49
C GLU A 187 -5.62 -3.92 1.24
N ILE A 188 -5.02 -3.33 2.27
CA ILE A 188 -4.10 -2.19 2.12
C ILE A 188 -2.85 -2.63 1.33
N ILE A 189 -2.25 -3.78 1.65
CA ILE A 189 -1.08 -4.30 0.91
C ILE A 189 -1.45 -4.55 -0.55
N PHE A 190 -2.57 -5.23 -0.80
CA PHE A 190 -3.07 -5.51 -2.14
C PHE A 190 -3.23 -4.22 -2.93
N SER A 191 -3.87 -3.21 -2.34
CA SER A 191 -4.14 -1.93 -2.99
C SER A 191 -2.87 -1.18 -3.37
N LEU A 192 -1.86 -1.15 -2.48
CA LEU A 192 -0.57 -0.54 -2.78
C LEU A 192 0.18 -1.28 -3.88
N LEU A 193 0.17 -2.62 -3.85
CA LEU A 193 0.76 -3.44 -4.91
C LEU A 193 0.02 -3.28 -6.23
N TYR A 194 -1.30 -3.07 -6.21
CA TYR A 194 -2.09 -2.89 -7.42
C TYR A 194 -1.78 -1.56 -8.13
N ILE A 195 -1.55 -0.49 -7.35
CA ILE A 195 -1.03 0.79 -7.87
C ILE A 195 0.33 0.58 -8.54
N GLU A 196 1.24 -0.15 -7.88
CA GLU A 196 2.57 -0.46 -8.46
C GLU A 196 2.47 -1.36 -9.69
N ALA A 197 1.53 -2.29 -9.74
CA ALA A 197 1.28 -3.13 -10.91
C ALA A 197 0.77 -2.30 -12.10
N PHE A 198 -0.06 -1.28 -11.83
CA PHE A 198 -0.49 -0.32 -12.83
C PHE A 198 0.68 0.55 -13.32
N HIS A 199 1.49 1.12 -12.42
CA HIS A 199 2.71 1.88 -12.76
C HIS A 199 3.66 1.08 -13.67
N ARG A 200 3.78 -0.23 -13.41
CA ARG A 200 4.63 -1.14 -14.19
C ARG A 200 3.97 -1.68 -15.45
N LYS A 201 2.79 -1.17 -15.82
CA LYS A 201 2.04 -1.54 -17.03
C LYS A 201 1.65 -3.04 -17.05
N LYS A 202 1.54 -3.68 -15.88
CA LYS A 202 1.05 -5.07 -15.70
C LYS A 202 -0.47 -5.15 -15.60
N VAL A 203 -1.09 -4.03 -15.27
CA VAL A 203 -2.54 -3.85 -15.15
C VAL A 203 -2.96 -2.78 -16.14
N SER A 204 -4.06 -2.98 -16.86
CA SER A 204 -4.54 -1.98 -17.81
C SER A 204 -5.25 -0.81 -17.11
N TYR A 205 -5.40 0.32 -17.78
CA TYR A 205 -6.17 1.45 -17.25
C TYR A 205 -7.62 1.06 -16.91
N LEU A 206 -8.26 0.23 -17.76
CA LEU A 206 -9.60 -0.28 -17.50
C LEU A 206 -9.65 -1.15 -16.24
N ASP A 207 -8.65 -2.01 -16.04
CA ASP A 207 -8.54 -2.84 -14.83
C ASP A 207 -8.34 -1.97 -13.59
N PHE A 208 -7.54 -0.89 -13.69
CA PHE A 208 -7.34 0.06 -12.60
C PHE A 208 -8.62 0.84 -12.24
N GLN A 209 -9.44 1.20 -13.23
CA GLN A 209 -10.79 1.78 -12.99
C GLN A 209 -11.75 0.77 -12.34
N ASN A 210 -11.74 -0.48 -12.78
CA ASN A 210 -12.53 -1.56 -12.18
C ASN A 210 -12.08 -1.83 -10.73
N PHE A 211 -10.78 -1.75 -10.47
CA PHE A 211 -10.22 -1.84 -9.14
C PHE A 211 -10.70 -0.69 -8.24
N LEU A 212 -10.67 0.57 -8.71
CA LEU A 212 -11.26 1.71 -7.97
C LEU A 212 -12.72 1.44 -7.59
N SER A 213 -13.52 0.96 -8.55
CA SER A 213 -14.94 0.65 -8.31
C SER A 213 -15.10 -0.44 -7.24
N SER A 214 -14.26 -1.47 -7.30
CA SER A 214 -14.26 -2.57 -6.33
C SER A 214 -13.85 -2.11 -4.93
N LEU A 215 -12.81 -1.28 -4.84
CA LEU A 215 -12.31 -0.69 -3.61
C LEU A 215 -13.35 0.25 -2.96
N SER A 216 -14.07 1.01 -3.78
CA SER A 216 -15.19 1.86 -3.32
C SER A 216 -16.31 1.03 -2.69
N LEU A 217 -16.68 -0.09 -3.33
CA LEU A 217 -17.68 -1.01 -2.81
C LEU A 217 -17.22 -1.71 -1.52
N TYR A 218 -15.94 -2.05 -1.41
CA TYR A 218 -15.35 -2.60 -0.19
C TYR A 218 -15.51 -1.60 0.97
N ASN A 219 -15.02 -0.38 0.80
CA ASN A 219 -15.12 0.67 1.83
C ASN A 219 -16.58 0.98 2.21
N TYR A 220 -17.51 0.92 1.25
CA TYR A 220 -18.94 1.10 1.54
C TYR A 220 -19.52 -0.02 2.43
N LYS A 221 -19.11 -1.27 2.21
CA LYS A 221 -19.61 -2.42 2.99
C LYS A 221 -19.10 -2.39 4.43
N GLU A 222 -17.83 -2.04 4.64
CA GLU A 222 -17.23 -1.98 5.98
C GLU A 222 -17.70 -0.75 6.78
N SER A 223 -17.93 0.39 6.11
CA SER A 223 -18.33 1.65 6.77
C SER A 223 -19.79 1.73 7.24
N LYS A 224 -20.67 0.78 6.88
CA LYS A 224 -22.11 0.86 7.22
C LYS A 224 -22.59 -0.14 8.27
N ASN A 225 -23.07 0.42 9.39
CA ASN A 225 -24.21 -0.16 10.11
C ASN A 225 -25.46 -0.01 9.21
N VAL A 226 -26.29 -1.06 9.11
CA VAL A 226 -27.46 -1.20 8.20
C VAL A 226 -28.51 -0.06 8.27
N LYS A 227 -28.37 0.89 9.19
CA LYS A 227 -29.32 1.99 9.42
C LYS A 227 -29.11 3.25 8.57
N ASP A 228 -27.97 3.41 7.90
CA ASP A 228 -27.63 4.67 7.19
C ASP A 228 -27.86 4.59 5.66
N ASN A 229 -28.90 3.87 5.24
CA ASN A 229 -29.11 3.44 3.84
C ASN A 229 -29.84 4.39 2.89
N ASP A 230 -29.88 5.70 3.17
CA ASP A 230 -30.77 6.58 2.40
C ASP A 230 -30.12 7.48 1.32
N ALA A 231 -28.81 7.43 1.05
CA ALA A 231 -28.24 8.50 0.21
C ALA A 231 -27.02 8.18 -0.65
N ILE A 232 -26.96 7.07 -1.42
CA ILE A 232 -25.99 7.00 -2.54
C ILE A 232 -26.57 6.19 -3.72
N PHE A 233 -27.51 6.79 -4.46
CA PHE A 233 -27.84 6.33 -5.83
C PHE A 233 -28.09 7.47 -6.82
N GLU A 234 -27.74 8.72 -6.50
CA GLU A 234 -28.11 9.87 -7.35
C GLU A 234 -26.99 10.45 -8.24
N ALA A 235 -25.79 9.87 -8.33
CA ALA A 235 -24.70 10.47 -9.12
C ALA A 235 -24.22 9.67 -10.35
N LEU A 236 -25.05 8.78 -10.91
CA LEU A 236 -24.73 8.08 -12.17
C LEU A 236 -25.79 8.25 -13.28
N VAL A 237 -26.54 9.36 -13.28
CA VAL A 237 -27.31 9.78 -14.46
C VAL A 237 -27.33 11.30 -14.56
N VAL A 238 -26.41 11.89 -15.34
CA VAL A 238 -26.69 12.90 -16.40
C VAL A 238 -25.61 12.79 -17.45
#